data_AF-A0A1I0PUL3-F1
#
_entry.id   AF-A0A1I0PUL3-F1
#
_cell.length_a   1.000
_cell.length_b   1.000
_cell.length_c   1.000
_cell.angle_alpha   90.00
_cell.angle_beta   90.00
_cell.angle_gamma   90.00
#
_symmetry.space_group_name_H-M   'P 1'
#
loop_
_entity.id
_entity.type
_entity.pdbx_description
1 polymer ?
#
loop_
_entity_poly.entity_id
_entity_poly.type
_entity_poly.pdbx_seq_one_letter_code
_entity_poly.pdbx_strand_id
1 'polypeptide(L)'
;MKKSIVYVKGGIYANKGYHIAKGLSCLEDIKEASNACLVIEGDLNLDDKMTLIPYCRYKAAGGIAVSLGGLATFNDPSILKNEYIEEIDKILRILKIEIPEDLIQIQLKSIYGAVFGNFELFITSFLYTMVLGCELYFDRYLLYINNANYEKNDVYEFVFKDICSINAHNMKKIKNVFENVFEISFPDYTRINKDILKRHDIIHRSGNQKEDNHLKRITLTCDNIVGLINECNMFVDNLLEAMKEPMRKWQEA
;
A
#
# COMPACT_ATOMS: atom_id res chain seq x y z
N MET A 1 4.26 -13.21 -20.64
CA MET A 1 3.57 -11.96 -20.26
C MET A 1 3.51 -11.06 -21.48
N LYS A 2 2.36 -10.47 -21.79
CA LYS A 2 2.30 -9.40 -22.80
C LYS A 2 3.16 -8.24 -22.28
N LYS A 3 3.89 -7.57 -23.17
CA LYS A 3 4.67 -6.39 -22.79
C LYS A 3 3.69 -5.35 -22.21
N SER A 4 3.95 -4.80 -21.03
CA SER A 4 3.07 -3.81 -20.38
C SER A 4 3.49 -2.37 -20.73
N ILE A 5 4.06 -2.16 -21.92
CA ILE A 5 4.60 -0.86 -22.34
C ILE A 5 3.63 -0.20 -23.30
N VAL A 6 3.20 1.02 -22.98
CA VAL A 6 2.44 1.90 -23.88
C VAL A 6 3.39 2.98 -24.39
N TYR A 7 3.52 3.11 -25.70
CA TYR A 7 4.32 4.17 -26.31
C TYR A 7 3.43 5.28 -26.84
N VAL A 8 3.75 6.53 -26.51
CA VAL A 8 3.04 7.73 -26.95
C VAL A 8 3.97 8.51 -27.86
N LYS A 9 3.60 8.68 -29.14
CA LYS A 9 4.44 9.41 -30.12
C LYS A 9 4.50 10.92 -29.88
N GLY A 10 3.58 11.46 -29.09
CA GLY A 10 3.61 12.85 -28.61
C GLY A 10 3.98 12.94 -27.12
N GLY A 11 3.48 13.98 -26.46
CA GLY A 11 3.59 14.15 -25.01
C GLY A 11 2.43 13.51 -24.23
N ILE A 12 2.58 13.45 -22.90
CA ILE A 12 1.50 13.08 -21.98
C ILE A 12 1.15 14.30 -21.14
N TYR A 13 -0.11 14.72 -21.18
CA TYR A 13 -0.59 15.94 -20.54
C TYR A 13 -1.72 15.64 -19.57
N ALA A 14 -1.47 15.76 -18.27
CA ALA A 14 -2.50 15.64 -17.24
C ALA A 14 -3.21 16.98 -17.05
N ASN A 15 -4.43 17.06 -17.61
CA ASN A 15 -5.22 18.29 -17.63
C ASN A 15 -6.34 18.33 -16.58
N LYS A 16 -6.73 17.18 -16.03
CA LYS A 16 -7.66 17.08 -14.91
C LYS A 16 -7.56 15.72 -14.23
N GLY A 17 -7.64 15.69 -12.90
CA GLY A 17 -7.67 14.44 -12.13
C GLY A 17 -6.28 13.94 -11.72
N TYR A 18 -6.24 12.79 -11.05
CA TYR A 18 -5.01 12.15 -10.59
C TYR A 18 -4.84 10.82 -11.30
N HIS A 19 -3.76 10.66 -12.07
CA HIS A 19 -3.54 9.46 -12.87
C HIS A 19 -2.31 8.70 -12.41
N ILE A 20 -2.41 7.38 -12.43
CA ILE A 20 -1.40 6.49 -11.87
C ILE A 20 -0.99 5.47 -12.93
N ALA A 21 0.31 5.25 -13.05
CA ALA A 21 0.90 4.24 -13.92
C ALA A 21 2.01 3.48 -13.20
N LYS A 22 2.48 2.37 -13.78
CA LYS A 22 3.59 1.60 -13.23
C LYS A 22 4.91 2.32 -13.38
N GLY A 23 5.04 3.07 -14.47
CA GLY A 23 6.19 3.89 -14.75
C GLY A 23 5.85 4.92 -15.80
N LEU A 24 6.50 6.07 -15.70
CA LEU A 24 6.39 7.17 -16.65
C LEU A 24 7.80 7.57 -17.06
N SER A 25 8.07 7.61 -18.36
CA SER A 25 9.28 8.20 -18.90
C SER A 25 8.99 9.00 -20.16
N CYS A 26 9.84 9.98 -20.44
CA CYS A 26 9.62 10.99 -21.47
C CYS A 26 10.90 11.21 -22.28
N LEU A 27 10.77 11.85 -23.45
CA LEU A 27 11.86 12.03 -24.41
C LEU A 27 12.48 10.70 -24.86
N GLU A 28 11.66 9.66 -24.98
CA GLU A 28 12.06 8.31 -25.36
C GLU A 28 12.19 8.16 -26.89
N ASP A 29 13.21 7.43 -27.36
CA ASP A 29 13.43 7.17 -28.79
C ASP A 29 12.23 6.41 -29.40
N ILE A 30 11.84 6.76 -30.61
CA ILE A 30 10.75 6.11 -31.36
C ILE A 30 10.97 4.61 -31.60
N LYS A 31 12.21 4.13 -31.52
CA LYS A 31 12.52 2.70 -31.53
C LYS A 31 11.84 1.94 -30.40
N GLU A 32 11.56 2.59 -29.27
CA GLU A 32 10.84 1.99 -28.14
C GLU A 32 9.41 1.59 -28.51
N ALA A 33 8.80 2.20 -29.54
CA ALA A 33 7.48 1.83 -30.02
C ALA A 33 7.41 0.36 -30.48
N SER A 34 8.51 -0.20 -30.99
CA SER A 34 8.59 -1.61 -31.39
C SER A 34 8.47 -2.59 -30.22
N ASN A 35 8.73 -2.10 -29.00
CA ASN A 35 8.59 -2.85 -27.76
C ASN A 35 7.26 -2.60 -27.04
N ALA A 36 6.39 -1.74 -27.58
CA ALA A 36 5.11 -1.42 -26.98
C ALA A 36 4.03 -2.44 -27.34
N CYS A 37 3.09 -2.68 -26.42
CA CYS A 37 1.86 -3.41 -26.72
C CYS A 37 0.77 -2.52 -27.32
N LEU A 38 0.89 -1.21 -27.10
CA LEU A 38 0.00 -0.18 -27.64
C LEU A 38 0.83 1.03 -28.03
N VAL A 39 0.58 1.55 -29.22
CA VAL A 39 1.14 2.81 -29.71
C VAL A 39 0.02 3.82 -29.86
N ILE A 40 0.15 4.96 -29.18
CA ILE A 40 -0.76 6.10 -29.27
C ILE A 40 -0.14 7.12 -30.22
N GLU A 41 -0.86 7.42 -31.29
CA GLU A 41 -0.47 8.45 -32.25
C GLU A 41 -0.77 9.84 -31.69
N GLY A 42 0.24 10.72 -31.67
CA GLY A 42 0.12 12.08 -31.14
C GLY A 42 0.14 12.15 -29.61
N ASP A 43 -0.42 13.25 -29.09
CA ASP A 43 -0.41 13.56 -27.66
C ASP A 43 -1.50 12.79 -26.89
N LEU A 44 -1.15 12.29 -25.72
CA LEU A 44 -2.09 11.69 -24.77
C LEU A 44 -2.56 12.75 -23.76
N ASN A 45 -3.79 13.21 -23.93
CA ASN A 45 -4.44 14.14 -23.01
C ASN A 45 -5.25 13.34 -21.97
N LEU A 46 -4.89 13.51 -20.70
CA LEU A 46 -5.55 12.84 -19.57
C LEU A 46 -6.53 13.79 -18.88
N ASP A 47 -7.71 13.27 -18.59
CA ASP A 47 -8.82 13.96 -17.93
C ASP A 47 -9.75 12.97 -17.21
N ASP A 48 -10.93 13.42 -16.77
CA ASP A 48 -11.91 12.56 -16.08
C ASP A 48 -12.42 11.37 -16.94
N LYS A 49 -12.24 11.41 -18.26
CA LYS A 49 -12.71 10.38 -19.21
C LYS A 49 -11.58 9.52 -19.75
N MET A 50 -10.34 10.01 -19.69
CA MET A 50 -9.16 9.32 -20.21
C MET A 50 -8.08 9.25 -19.12
N THR A 51 -7.78 8.04 -18.65
CA THR A 51 -6.80 7.80 -17.60
C THR A 51 -5.72 6.81 -18.02
N LEU A 52 -4.63 6.77 -17.25
CA LEU A 52 -3.54 5.80 -17.42
C LEU A 52 -3.96 4.44 -16.85
N ILE A 53 -3.44 3.37 -17.44
CA ILE A 53 -3.58 2.02 -16.91
C ILE A 53 -2.53 1.82 -15.80
N PRO A 54 -2.93 1.55 -14.54
CA PRO A 54 -2.01 1.53 -13.40
C PRO A 54 -0.83 0.56 -13.51
N TYR A 55 -1.00 -0.61 -14.13
CA TYR A 55 0.08 -1.59 -14.29
C TYR A 55 0.90 -1.41 -15.58
N CYS A 56 0.60 -0.41 -16.42
CA CYS A 56 1.36 -0.13 -17.63
C CYS A 56 2.50 0.86 -17.38
N ARG A 57 3.62 0.67 -18.08
CA ARG A 57 4.70 1.66 -18.18
C ARG A 57 4.49 2.49 -19.43
N TYR A 58 4.39 3.81 -19.28
CA TYR A 58 4.22 4.73 -20.40
C TYR A 58 5.55 5.37 -20.78
N LYS A 59 5.85 5.36 -22.07
CA LYS A 59 7.01 5.99 -22.68
C LYS A 59 6.55 7.03 -23.68
N ALA A 60 6.87 8.29 -23.45
CA ALA A 60 6.49 9.39 -24.34
C ALA A 60 7.69 9.86 -25.17
N ALA A 61 7.50 10.07 -26.48
CA ALA A 61 8.49 10.73 -27.32
C ALA A 61 8.62 12.22 -26.97
N GLY A 62 7.50 12.83 -26.58
CA GLY A 62 7.42 14.20 -26.10
C GLY A 62 7.66 14.32 -24.59
N GLY A 63 7.37 15.51 -24.06
CA GLY A 63 7.42 15.78 -22.63
C GLY A 63 6.22 15.21 -21.86
N ILE A 64 6.35 15.16 -20.55
CA ILE A 64 5.25 14.88 -19.63
C ILE A 64 4.99 16.16 -18.83
N ALA A 65 3.74 16.63 -18.81
CA ALA A 65 3.36 17.84 -18.10
C ALA A 65 2.04 17.67 -17.34
N VAL A 66 1.94 18.41 -16.24
CA VAL A 66 0.73 18.50 -15.42
C VAL A 66 0.30 19.96 -15.42
N SER A 67 -0.94 20.23 -15.84
CA SER A 67 -1.51 21.59 -15.81
C SER A 67 -2.45 21.75 -14.61
N LEU A 68 -3.46 20.89 -14.49
CA LEU A 68 -4.45 20.87 -13.42
C LEU A 68 -4.67 19.39 -13.04
N GLY A 69 -4.09 18.92 -11.93
CA GLY A 69 -4.18 17.51 -11.54
C GLY A 69 -2.87 16.95 -10.99
N GLY A 70 -2.64 15.65 -11.18
CA GLY A 70 -1.41 14.99 -10.77
C GLY A 70 -1.11 13.69 -11.51
N LEU A 71 0.16 13.32 -11.48
CA LEU A 71 0.68 12.05 -11.98
C LEU A 71 1.42 11.35 -10.85
N ALA A 72 1.21 10.04 -10.72
CA ALA A 72 1.97 9.21 -9.82
C ALA A 72 2.43 7.92 -10.48
N THR A 73 3.52 7.38 -9.95
CA THR A 73 3.97 6.02 -10.25
C THR A 73 3.96 5.17 -9.00
N PHE A 74 3.88 3.85 -9.18
CA PHE A 74 4.15 2.94 -8.08
C PHE A 74 5.64 2.92 -7.76
N ASN A 75 5.98 2.98 -6.47
CA ASN A 75 7.31 2.59 -6.02
C ASN A 75 7.47 1.08 -6.22
N ASP A 76 8.71 0.62 -6.43
CA ASP A 76 9.00 -0.80 -6.35
C ASP A 76 8.57 -1.30 -4.94
N PRO A 77 7.82 -2.42 -4.84
CA PRO A 77 7.33 -2.90 -3.56
C PRO A 77 8.45 -3.13 -2.52
N SER A 78 9.69 -3.34 -2.95
CA SER A 78 10.86 -3.47 -2.06
C SER A 78 11.22 -2.17 -1.33
N ILE A 79 10.87 -1.00 -1.88
CA ILE A 79 11.18 0.31 -1.30
C ILE A 79 10.28 0.58 -0.08
N LEU A 80 9.06 0.05 -0.06
CA LEU A 80 8.08 0.29 1.01
C LEU A 80 8.59 -0.13 2.40
N LYS A 81 9.50 -1.11 2.46
CA LYS A 81 10.16 -1.50 3.71
C LYS A 81 11.00 -0.37 4.30
N ASN A 82 11.71 0.38 3.45
CA ASN A 82 12.56 1.48 3.90
C ASN A 82 11.73 2.61 4.49
N GLU A 83 10.64 2.99 3.81
CA GLU A 83 9.68 3.99 4.32
C GLU A 83 9.12 3.58 5.69
N TYR A 84 8.72 2.30 5.82
CA TYR A 84 8.26 1.74 7.09
C TYR A 84 9.33 1.83 8.20
N ILE A 85 10.59 1.46 7.91
CA ILE A 85 11.70 1.51 8.88
C ILE A 85 12.02 2.96 9.28
N GLU A 86 12.05 3.89 8.32
CA GLU A 86 12.31 5.31 8.60
C GLU A 86 11.27 5.90 9.55
N GLU A 87 9.99 5.53 9.42
CA GLU A 87 8.94 5.92 10.35
C GLU A 87 9.09 5.26 11.72
N ILE A 88 9.48 3.99 11.79
CA ILE A 88 9.82 3.33 13.07
C ILE A 88 10.98 4.05 13.78
N ASP A 89 12.01 4.48 13.04
CA ASP A 89 13.14 5.21 13.61
C ASP A 89 12.71 6.57 14.18
N LYS A 90 11.80 7.28 13.50
CA LYS A 90 11.19 8.51 14.03
C LYS A 90 10.40 8.24 15.31
N ILE A 91 9.62 7.16 15.35
CA ILE A 91 8.88 6.75 16.55
C ILE A 91 9.83 6.44 17.72
N LEU A 92 10.92 5.70 17.47
CA LEU A 92 11.92 5.40 18.49
C LEU A 92 12.63 6.66 19.01
N ARG A 93 12.78 7.70 18.19
CA ARG A 93 13.28 9.00 18.64
C ARG A 93 12.29 9.70 19.56
N ILE A 94 10.98 9.63 19.29
CA ILE A 94 9.94 10.20 20.17
C ILE A 94 9.96 9.49 21.53
N LEU A 95 10.12 8.18 21.56
CA LEU A 95 10.19 7.39 22.80
C LEU A 95 11.33 7.81 23.74
N LYS A 96 12.41 8.40 23.19
CA LYS A 96 13.58 8.87 23.93
C LYS A 96 13.43 10.30 24.47
N ILE A 97 12.36 11.01 24.12
CA ILE A 97 12.13 12.37 24.60
C ILE A 97 11.71 12.30 26.07
N GLU A 98 12.45 13.00 26.92
CA GLU A 98 12.08 13.19 28.33
C GLU A 98 10.76 13.96 28.41
N ILE A 99 9.82 13.40 29.17
CA ILE A 99 8.52 13.99 29.42
C ILE A 99 8.15 13.86 30.89
N PRO A 100 7.34 14.79 31.42
CA PRO A 100 6.81 14.71 32.78
C PRO A 100 6.14 13.36 33.08
N GLU A 101 6.31 12.86 34.30
CA GLU A 101 5.87 11.53 34.73
C GLU A 101 4.36 11.32 34.51
N ASP A 102 3.56 12.37 34.74
CA ASP A 102 2.11 12.39 34.55
C ASP A 102 1.69 12.25 33.08
N LEU A 103 2.57 12.58 32.13
CA LEU A 103 2.32 12.50 30.69
C LEU A 103 2.86 11.22 30.04
N ILE A 104 3.66 10.41 30.75
CA ILE A 104 4.29 9.19 30.20
C ILE A 104 3.27 8.25 29.56
N GLN A 105 2.15 8.00 30.25
CA GLN A 105 1.13 7.08 29.72
C GLN A 105 0.43 7.62 28.48
N ILE A 106 0.32 8.95 28.32
CA ILE A 106 -0.24 9.55 27.11
C ILE A 106 0.72 9.33 25.94
N GLN A 107 2.00 9.65 26.13
CA GLN A 107 3.02 9.45 25.09
C GLN A 107 3.10 7.98 24.67
N LEU A 108 3.20 7.04 25.62
CA LEU A 108 3.31 5.61 25.30
C LEU A 108 2.08 5.10 24.53
N LYS A 109 0.87 5.57 24.88
CA LYS A 109 -0.36 5.20 24.15
C LYS A 109 -0.40 5.80 22.74
N SER A 110 0.03 7.05 22.58
CA SER A 110 0.16 7.69 21.28
C SER A 110 1.18 6.97 20.40
N ILE A 111 2.34 6.62 20.95
CA ILE A 111 3.38 5.84 20.27
C ILE A 111 2.85 4.45 19.88
N TYR A 112 2.17 3.76 20.79
CA TYR A 112 1.57 2.45 20.50
C TYR A 112 0.60 2.52 19.31
N GLY A 113 -0.23 3.58 19.26
CA GLY A 113 -1.09 3.86 18.11
C GLY A 113 -0.31 4.17 16.83
N ALA A 114 0.78 4.94 16.92
CA ALA A 114 1.62 5.31 15.78
C ALA A 114 2.34 4.10 15.16
N VAL A 115 2.86 3.17 15.99
CA VAL A 115 3.47 1.92 15.49
C VAL A 115 2.46 1.11 14.67
N PHE A 116 1.23 0.98 15.17
CA PHE A 116 0.17 0.31 14.41
C PHE A 116 -0.24 1.07 13.15
N GLY A 117 -0.36 2.39 13.22
CA GLY A 117 -0.66 3.20 12.04
C GLY A 117 0.37 3.01 10.93
N ASN A 118 1.66 2.96 11.27
CA ASN A 118 2.74 2.69 10.32
C ASN A 118 2.67 1.26 9.76
N PHE A 119 2.41 0.26 10.62
CA PHE A 119 2.24 -1.14 10.21
C PHE A 119 1.04 -1.33 9.27
N GLU A 120 -0.11 -0.74 9.60
CA GLU A 120 -1.33 -0.77 8.78
C GLU A 120 -1.10 -0.09 7.43
N LEU A 121 -0.43 1.07 7.44
CA LEU A 121 -0.06 1.79 6.22
C LEU A 121 0.84 0.93 5.33
N PHE A 122 1.87 0.29 5.89
CA PHE A 122 2.74 -0.61 5.13
C PHE A 122 1.95 -1.73 4.46
N ILE A 123 1.09 -2.46 5.19
CA ILE A 123 0.30 -3.56 4.61
C ILE A 123 -0.61 -3.06 3.49
N THR A 124 -1.33 -1.96 3.71
CA THR A 124 -2.26 -1.43 2.71
C THR A 124 -1.53 -0.91 1.49
N SER A 125 -0.44 -0.14 1.67
CA SER A 125 0.39 0.36 0.56
C SER A 125 1.03 -0.78 -0.23
N PHE A 126 1.48 -1.83 0.46
CA PHE A 126 2.04 -3.02 -0.18
C PHE A 126 0.99 -3.77 -1.00
N LEU A 127 -0.19 -4.02 -0.43
CA LEU A 127 -1.30 -4.66 -1.14
C LEU A 127 -1.74 -3.85 -2.37
N TYR A 128 -1.95 -2.54 -2.19
CA TYR A 128 -2.29 -1.59 -3.24
C TYR A 128 -1.27 -1.63 -4.39
N THR A 129 0.02 -1.55 -4.06
CA THR A 129 1.12 -1.56 -5.05
C THR A 129 1.17 -2.89 -5.80
N MET A 130 1.07 -4.01 -5.08
CA MET A 130 1.15 -5.34 -5.67
C MET A 130 -0.04 -5.64 -6.60
N VAL A 131 -1.27 -5.30 -6.19
CA VAL A 131 -2.46 -5.57 -7.00
C VAL A 131 -2.55 -4.64 -8.20
N LEU A 132 -2.46 -3.32 -8.01
CA LEU A 132 -2.68 -2.38 -9.10
C LEU A 132 -1.48 -2.24 -10.05
N GLY A 133 -0.26 -2.52 -9.56
CA GLY A 133 0.96 -2.43 -10.37
C GLY A 133 1.28 -3.68 -11.21
N CYS A 134 0.45 -4.72 -11.18
CA CYS A 134 0.66 -5.96 -11.92
C CYS A 134 -0.65 -6.55 -12.45
N GLU A 135 -0.78 -6.68 -13.78
CA GLU A 135 -1.97 -7.23 -14.45
C GLU A 135 -2.36 -8.60 -13.89
N LEU A 136 -1.38 -9.49 -13.65
CA LEU A 136 -1.63 -10.81 -13.07
C LEU A 136 -2.35 -10.74 -11.71
N TYR A 137 -1.91 -9.85 -10.82
CA TYR A 137 -2.50 -9.73 -9.49
C TYR A 137 -3.78 -8.94 -9.49
N PHE A 138 -3.91 -7.97 -10.40
CA PHE A 138 -5.16 -7.27 -10.67
C PHE A 138 -6.26 -8.25 -11.08
N ASP A 139 -6.00 -9.11 -12.06
CA ASP A 139 -6.96 -10.11 -12.56
C ASP A 139 -7.34 -11.12 -11.46
N ARG A 140 -6.35 -11.61 -10.70
CA ARG A 140 -6.62 -12.50 -9.55
C ARG A 140 -7.44 -11.82 -8.47
N TYR A 141 -7.19 -10.54 -8.21
CA TYR A 141 -7.97 -9.77 -7.24
C TYR A 141 -9.41 -9.58 -7.71
N LEU A 142 -9.64 -9.31 -9.00
CA LEU A 142 -10.98 -9.22 -9.59
C LEU A 142 -11.76 -10.54 -9.47
N LEU A 143 -11.09 -11.67 -9.71
CA LEU A 143 -11.67 -13.00 -9.48
C LEU A 143 -12.00 -13.23 -8.01
N TYR A 144 -11.11 -12.83 -7.10
CA TYR A 144 -11.29 -12.96 -5.65
C TYR A 144 -12.52 -12.20 -5.14
N ILE A 145 -12.71 -10.95 -5.57
CA ILE A 145 -13.88 -10.14 -5.16
C ILE A 145 -15.17 -10.53 -5.90
N ASN A 146 -15.09 -11.45 -6.87
CA ASN A 146 -16.20 -12.07 -7.60
C ASN A 146 -17.31 -11.08 -8.02
N ASN A 147 -16.90 -9.91 -8.53
CA ASN A 147 -17.86 -8.86 -8.85
C ASN A 147 -18.14 -8.84 -10.36
N ALA A 148 -19.33 -9.31 -10.74
CA ALA A 148 -19.75 -9.46 -12.14
C ALA A 148 -20.29 -8.15 -12.79
N ASN A 149 -20.36 -7.03 -12.05
CA ASN A 149 -21.12 -5.84 -12.45
C ASN A 149 -20.30 -4.53 -12.47
N TYR A 150 -19.12 -4.51 -13.10
CA TYR A 150 -18.41 -3.24 -13.38
C TYR A 150 -18.37 -2.94 -14.88
N GLU A 151 -18.61 -1.68 -15.24
CA GLU A 151 -18.27 -1.19 -16.57
C GLU A 151 -16.74 -1.08 -16.67
N LYS A 152 -16.18 -1.45 -17.82
CA LYS A 152 -14.74 -1.65 -18.03
C LYS A 152 -13.88 -0.40 -17.76
N ASN A 153 -14.49 0.79 -17.77
CA ASN A 153 -13.81 2.07 -17.55
C ASN A 153 -13.67 2.43 -16.06
N ASP A 154 -14.47 1.84 -15.16
CA ASP A 154 -14.49 2.16 -13.72
C ASP A 154 -13.85 1.06 -12.85
N VAL A 155 -13.39 -0.04 -13.46
CA VAL A 155 -12.87 -1.21 -12.75
C VAL A 155 -11.66 -0.89 -11.87
N TYR A 156 -10.75 -0.02 -12.34
CA TYR A 156 -9.55 0.33 -11.59
C TYR A 156 -9.87 1.16 -10.36
N GLU A 157 -10.73 2.16 -10.51
CA GLU A 157 -11.19 2.98 -9.40
C GLU A 157 -11.97 2.14 -8.39
N PHE A 158 -12.77 1.19 -8.87
CA PHE A 158 -13.46 0.22 -8.02
C PHE A 158 -12.47 -0.63 -7.21
N VAL A 159 -11.48 -1.27 -7.85
CA VAL A 159 -10.48 -2.09 -7.15
C VAL A 159 -9.66 -1.24 -6.17
N PHE A 160 -9.28 -0.02 -6.57
CA PHE A 160 -8.59 0.92 -5.69
C PHE A 160 -9.42 1.21 -4.43
N LYS A 161 -10.68 1.62 -4.60
CA LYS A 161 -11.59 1.90 -3.47
C LYS A 161 -11.83 0.68 -2.61
N ASP A 162 -11.97 -0.50 -3.21
CA ASP A 162 -12.18 -1.75 -2.49
C ASP A 162 -10.96 -2.09 -1.63
N ILE A 163 -9.73 -2.02 -2.16
CA ILE A 163 -8.49 -2.21 -1.40
C ILE A 163 -8.38 -1.17 -0.26
N CYS A 164 -8.63 0.11 -0.55
CA CYS A 164 -8.62 1.16 0.47
C CYS A 164 -9.68 0.98 1.56
N SER A 165 -10.78 0.27 1.26
CA SER A 165 -11.81 -0.08 2.24
C SER A 165 -11.41 -1.25 3.15
N ILE A 166 -10.32 -1.95 2.83
CA ILE A 166 -9.81 -3.03 3.67
C ILE A 166 -9.20 -2.41 4.93
N ASN A 167 -9.90 -2.60 6.04
CA ASN A 167 -9.37 -2.33 7.36
C ASN A 167 -8.17 -3.24 7.65
N ALA A 168 -6.96 -2.67 7.65
CA ALA A 168 -5.72 -3.42 7.85
C ALA A 168 -5.63 -4.11 9.23
N HIS A 169 -6.30 -3.60 10.27
CA HIS A 169 -6.45 -4.33 11.54
C HIS A 169 -7.28 -5.62 11.43
N ASN A 170 -8.03 -5.85 10.35
CA ASN A 170 -8.69 -7.13 10.10
C ASN A 170 -7.72 -8.10 9.42
N MET A 171 -6.77 -8.62 10.20
CA MET A 171 -5.73 -9.52 9.71
C MET A 171 -6.28 -10.79 9.05
N LYS A 172 -7.48 -11.25 9.43
CA LYS A 172 -8.15 -12.38 8.77
C LYS A 172 -8.52 -12.04 7.32
N LYS A 173 -9.07 -10.85 7.07
CA LYS A 173 -9.39 -10.38 5.71
C LYS A 173 -8.10 -10.21 4.91
N ILE A 174 -7.07 -9.58 5.49
CA ILE A 174 -5.76 -9.42 4.85
C ILE A 174 -5.16 -10.78 4.47
N LYS A 175 -5.10 -11.73 5.40
CA LYS A 175 -4.65 -13.10 5.14
C LYS A 175 -5.36 -13.72 3.94
N ASN A 176 -6.69 -13.66 3.92
CA ASN A 176 -7.46 -14.22 2.83
C ASN A 176 -7.09 -13.59 1.47
N VAL A 177 -6.90 -12.27 1.41
CA VAL A 177 -6.48 -11.62 0.16
C VAL A 177 -5.11 -12.13 -0.26
N PHE A 178 -4.13 -12.15 0.65
CA PHE A 178 -2.77 -12.56 0.30
C PHE A 178 -2.69 -14.03 -0.13
N GLU A 179 -3.40 -14.92 0.54
CA GLU A 179 -3.43 -16.36 0.20
C GLU A 179 -4.15 -16.62 -1.14
N ASN A 180 -5.22 -15.90 -1.45
CA ASN A 180 -6.00 -16.16 -2.68
C ASN A 180 -5.45 -15.41 -3.89
N VAL A 181 -4.88 -14.21 -3.72
CA VAL A 181 -4.42 -13.36 -4.83
C VAL A 181 -2.94 -13.61 -5.14
N PHE A 182 -2.11 -13.72 -4.10
CA PHE A 182 -0.66 -13.92 -4.27
C PHE A 182 -0.23 -15.38 -4.11
N GLU A 183 -1.13 -16.26 -3.64
CA GLU A 183 -0.87 -17.70 -3.46
C GLU A 183 0.31 -17.97 -2.52
N ILE A 184 0.47 -17.16 -1.48
CA ILE A 184 1.51 -17.33 -0.45
C ILE A 184 0.95 -17.97 0.81
N SER A 185 1.82 -18.55 1.64
CA SER A 185 1.48 -18.87 3.03
C SER A 185 1.60 -17.59 3.86
N PHE A 186 0.49 -17.09 4.39
CA PHE A 186 0.51 -15.85 5.16
C PHE A 186 1.22 -16.05 6.51
N PRO A 187 2.07 -15.11 6.98
CA PRO A 187 2.77 -15.25 8.25
C PRO A 187 1.83 -15.35 9.45
N ASP A 188 2.29 -15.98 10.53
CA ASP A 188 1.56 -15.97 11.79
C ASP A 188 1.41 -14.54 12.31
N TYR A 189 0.16 -14.17 12.62
CA TYR A 189 -0.22 -12.86 13.14
C TYR A 189 -0.88 -12.97 14.51
N THR A 190 -0.79 -14.11 15.19
CA THR A 190 -1.47 -14.35 16.47
C THR A 190 -1.08 -13.32 17.53
N ARG A 191 0.21 -12.94 17.61
CA ARG A 191 0.70 -11.92 18.55
C ARG A 191 0.20 -10.53 18.16
N ILE A 192 0.39 -10.15 16.89
CA ILE A 192 -0.11 -8.88 16.33
C ILE A 192 -1.62 -8.71 16.55
N ASN A 193 -2.41 -9.76 16.38
CA ASN A 193 -3.86 -9.70 16.57
C ASN A 193 -4.25 -9.36 18.02
N LYS A 194 -3.49 -9.85 19.00
CA LYS A 194 -3.70 -9.47 20.42
C LYS A 194 -3.41 -7.99 20.63
N ASP A 195 -2.32 -7.50 20.04
CA ASP A 195 -1.93 -6.10 20.14
C ASP A 195 -2.89 -5.16 19.37
N ILE A 196 -3.49 -5.61 18.27
CA ILE A 196 -4.56 -4.88 17.56
C ILE A 196 -5.79 -4.67 18.47
N LEU A 197 -6.20 -5.70 19.20
CA LEU A 197 -7.31 -5.58 20.16
C LEU A 197 -6.96 -4.60 21.29
N LYS A 198 -5.71 -4.66 21.77
CA LYS A 198 -5.20 -3.71 22.78
C LYS A 198 -5.17 -2.27 22.23
N ARG A 199 -4.74 -2.07 20.98
CA ARG A 199 -4.79 -0.77 20.27
C ARG A 199 -6.22 -0.24 20.18
N HIS A 200 -7.19 -1.10 19.88
CA HIS A 200 -8.60 -0.71 19.83
C HIS A 200 -9.06 -0.13 21.18
N ASP A 201 -8.74 -0.79 22.29
CA ASP A 201 -9.05 -0.28 23.64
C ASP A 201 -8.31 1.03 23.96
N ILE A 202 -7.03 1.14 23.59
CA ILE A 202 -6.23 2.36 23.78
C ILE A 202 -6.86 3.56 23.06
N ILE A 203 -7.23 3.40 21.78
CA ILE A 203 -7.71 4.49 20.94
C ILE A 203 -9.19 4.79 21.15
N HIS A 204 -10.05 3.78 21.22
CA HIS A 204 -11.50 3.97 21.23
C HIS A 204 -12.14 3.91 22.63
N ARG A 205 -11.40 3.44 23.65
CA ARG A 205 -11.88 3.38 25.05
C ARG A 205 -11.00 4.16 26.02
N SER A 206 -10.16 5.06 25.51
CA SER A 206 -9.18 5.82 26.33
C SER A 206 -8.26 4.93 27.16
N GLY A 207 -8.02 3.71 26.68
CA GLY A 207 -7.23 2.68 27.36
C GLY A 207 -7.98 1.91 28.45
N ASN A 208 -9.31 1.91 28.48
CA ASN A 208 -10.08 1.04 29.37
C ASN A 208 -10.43 -0.28 28.69
N GLN A 209 -10.12 -1.41 29.35
CA GLN A 209 -10.51 -2.74 28.90
C GLN A 209 -11.96 -3.03 29.29
N LYS A 210 -12.64 -3.83 28.48
CA LYS A 210 -13.97 -4.37 28.80
C LYS A 210 -13.81 -5.77 29.38
N GLU A 211 -13.63 -5.86 30.70
CA GLU A 211 -13.74 -7.12 31.45
C GLU A 211 -14.87 -6.97 32.47
N ASP A 212 -15.84 -7.89 32.41
CA ASP A 212 -16.82 -8.23 33.46
C ASP A 212 -17.18 -7.10 34.47
N ASN A 213 -17.72 -5.97 33.96
CA ASN A 213 -18.15 -4.78 34.72
C ASN A 213 -17.06 -4.00 35.50
N HIS A 214 -15.77 -4.29 35.30
CA HIS A 214 -14.66 -3.54 35.87
C HIS A 214 -13.82 -2.85 34.76
N LEU A 215 -13.59 -1.54 34.90
CA LEU A 215 -12.71 -0.79 34.00
C LEU A 215 -11.27 -0.96 34.44
N LYS A 216 -10.55 -1.92 33.86
CA LYS A 216 -9.09 -1.99 34.01
C LYS A 216 -8.43 -1.06 33.00
N ARG A 217 -7.62 -0.12 33.48
CA ARG A 217 -6.87 0.79 32.61
C ARG A 217 -5.60 0.10 32.12
N ILE A 218 -5.36 0.13 30.82
CA ILE A 218 -4.13 -0.29 30.18
C ILE A 218 -3.02 0.69 30.59
N THR A 219 -1.99 0.13 31.20
CA THR A 219 -0.71 0.78 31.48
C THR A 219 0.34 0.18 30.56
N LEU A 220 1.16 1.03 29.96
CA LEU A 220 2.25 0.65 29.07
C LEU A 220 3.60 0.97 29.70
N THR A 221 4.61 0.19 29.33
CA THR A 221 6.03 0.48 29.57
C THR A 221 6.75 0.68 28.24
N CYS A 222 7.97 1.22 28.27
CA CYS A 222 8.83 1.29 27.08
C CYS A 222 9.07 -0.10 26.47
N ASP A 223 9.23 -1.13 27.30
CA ASP A 223 9.39 -2.52 26.83
C ASP A 223 8.17 -3.02 26.06
N ASN A 224 6.95 -2.56 26.41
CA ASN A 224 5.76 -2.90 25.62
C ASN A 224 5.83 -2.30 24.21
N ILE A 225 6.38 -1.08 24.07
CA ILE A 225 6.55 -0.43 22.77
C ILE A 225 7.62 -1.16 21.94
N VAL A 226 8.78 -1.42 22.54
CA VAL A 226 9.87 -2.14 21.88
C VAL A 226 9.43 -3.54 21.46
N GLY A 227 8.70 -4.24 22.34
CA GLY A 227 8.08 -5.53 22.03
C GLY A 227 7.15 -5.46 20.83
N LEU A 228 6.24 -4.47 20.80
CA LEU A 228 5.33 -4.27 19.66
C LEU A 228 6.09 -4.02 18.35
N ILE A 229 7.10 -3.13 18.37
CA ILE A 229 7.92 -2.83 17.19
C ILE A 229 8.60 -4.10 16.67
N ASN A 230 9.18 -4.90 17.56
CA ASN A 230 9.84 -6.14 17.17
C ASN A 230 8.86 -7.14 16.53
N GLU A 231 7.66 -7.31 17.10
CA GLU A 231 6.63 -8.19 16.54
C GLU A 231 6.16 -7.71 15.15
N CYS A 232 5.91 -6.40 14.99
CA CYS A 232 5.56 -5.82 13.70
C CYS A 232 6.68 -6.00 12.67
N ASN A 233 7.94 -5.73 13.04
CA ASN A 233 9.09 -5.90 12.15
C ASN A 233 9.27 -7.36 11.72
N MET A 234 9.20 -8.30 12.67
CA MET A 234 9.28 -9.73 12.37
C MET A 234 8.19 -10.17 11.40
N PHE A 235 6.96 -9.68 11.58
CA PHE A 235 5.88 -9.98 10.66
C PHE A 235 6.13 -9.41 9.26
N VAL A 236 6.54 -8.14 9.17
CA VAL A 236 6.87 -7.49 7.90
C VAL A 236 7.97 -8.26 7.17
N ASP A 237 9.03 -8.66 7.88
CA ASP A 237 10.12 -9.44 7.31
C ASP A 237 9.64 -10.79 6.78
N ASN A 238 8.84 -11.52 7.57
CA ASN A 238 8.28 -12.81 7.16
C ASN A 238 7.32 -12.66 5.97
N LEU A 239 6.54 -11.57 5.92
CA LEU A 239 5.65 -11.29 4.80
C LEU A 239 6.44 -11.04 3.53
N LEU A 240 7.48 -10.20 3.60
CA LEU A 240 8.35 -9.91 2.46
C LEU A 240 9.10 -11.14 1.98
N GLU A 241 9.53 -12.03 2.89
CA GLU A 241 10.11 -13.32 2.54
C GLU A 241 9.13 -14.17 1.73
N ALA A 242 7.88 -14.31 2.21
CA ALA A 242 6.84 -15.04 1.50
C ALA A 242 6.47 -14.40 0.14
N MET A 243 6.61 -13.07 0.03
CA MET A 243 6.28 -12.29 -1.15
C MET A 243 7.42 -12.16 -2.17
N LYS A 244 8.60 -12.76 -1.95
CA LYS A 244 9.74 -12.69 -2.88
C LYS A 244 9.38 -13.07 -4.32
N GLU A 245 8.79 -14.24 -4.52
CA GLU A 245 8.39 -14.70 -5.85
C GLU A 245 7.27 -13.84 -6.45
N PRO A 246 6.22 -13.46 -5.70
CA PRO A 246 5.26 -12.49 -6.19
C PRO A 246 5.85 -11.15 -6.62
N MET A 247 6.78 -10.60 -5.82
CA MET A 247 7.46 -9.35 -6.14
C MET A 247 8.33 -9.47 -7.40
N ARG A 248 9.03 -10.60 -7.58
CA ARG A 248 9.80 -10.86 -8.81
C ARG A 248 8.89 -10.85 -10.04
N LYS A 249 7.75 -11.54 -9.98
CA LYS A 249 6.73 -11.52 -11.06
C LYS A 249 6.18 -10.11 -11.30
N TRP A 250 5.96 -9.34 -10.22
CA TRP A 250 5.55 -7.94 -10.32
C TRP A 250 6.59 -7.10 -11.06
N GLN A 251 7.89 -7.29 -10.81
CA GLN A 251 8.96 -6.53 -11.48
C GLN A 251 9.07 -6.91 -12.97
N GLU A 252 8.89 -8.18 -13.30
CA GLU A 252 8.97 -8.72 -14.67
C GLU A 252 7.76 -8.36 -15.55
N ALA A 253 6.60 -8.09 -14.95
CA ALA A 253 5.40 -7.60 -15.64
C ALA A 253 5.61 -6.17 -16.16
#